data_AF-A0A1L2ZQJ7-F1
#
_entry.id   AF-A0A1L2ZQJ7-F1
#
_cell.length_a   1.000
_cell.length_b   1.000
_cell.length_c   1.000
_cell.angle_alpha   90.00
_cell.angle_beta   90.00
_cell.angle_gamma   90.00
#
_symmetry.space_group_name_H-M   'P 1'
#
loop_
_entity.id
_entity.type
_entity.pdbx_description
1 polymer ?
#
loop_
_entity_poly.entity_id
_entity_poly.type
_entity_poly.pdbx_seq_one_letter_code
_entity_poly.pdbx_strand_id
1 'polypeptide(L)' 'MTGDKFHPNIGSPVVEHTTSLEQALAMAEANEKQAKRLLDDAKKKFAAGDIPQSRLDELQRLYDTAVEDHIRTNRES' A
#
# COMPACT_ATOMS: atom_id res chain seq x y z
N MET A 1 18.39 -9.88 -53.59
CA MET A 1 17.58 -8.94 -52.80
C MET A 1 16.34 -9.68 -52.35
N THR A 2 16.31 -10.15 -51.10
CA THR A 2 15.07 -10.62 -50.48
C THR A 2 15.19 -10.28 -49.01
N GLY A 3 14.62 -9.13 -48.68
CA GLY A 3 14.66 -8.52 -47.36
C GLY A 3 13.98 -9.41 -46.34
N ASP A 4 14.67 -9.51 -45.21
CA ASP A 4 14.26 -10.23 -44.01
C ASP A 4 12.89 -9.74 -43.53
N LYS A 5 12.03 -10.68 -43.17
CA LYS A 5 10.64 -10.39 -42.79
C LYS A 5 10.64 -9.83 -41.36
N PHE A 6 10.30 -8.55 -41.24
CA PHE A 6 9.95 -7.94 -39.96
C PHE A 6 8.88 -8.76 -39.25
N HIS A 7 9.21 -9.31 -38.08
CA HIS A 7 8.23 -9.75 -37.10
C HIS A 7 8.20 -8.71 -35.97
N PRO A 8 7.19 -7.82 -35.91
CA PRO A 8 6.96 -7.06 -34.70
C PRO A 8 6.22 -7.95 -33.70
N ASN A 9 6.95 -8.61 -32.81
CA ASN A 9 6.39 -9.07 -31.54
C ASN A 9 6.21 -7.84 -30.64
N ILE A 10 5.15 -7.08 -30.87
CA ILE A 10 4.67 -6.06 -29.94
C ILE A 10 3.93 -6.78 -28.82
N GLY A 11 4.71 -7.31 -27.87
CA GLY A 11 4.22 -7.71 -26.57
C GLY A 11 3.38 -6.56 -26.01
N SER A 12 2.09 -6.84 -25.78
CA SER A 12 1.12 -5.84 -25.37
C SER A 12 1.45 -5.32 -23.98
N PRO A 13 1.65 -4.00 -23.77
CA PRO A 13 2.00 -3.43 -22.46
C PRO A 13 0.81 -3.33 -21.49
N VAL A 14 -0.36 -3.87 -21.87
CA VAL A 14 -1.62 -3.60 -21.16
C VAL A 14 -1.84 -4.54 -19.97
N VAL A 15 -1.14 -5.68 -19.90
CA VAL A 15 -1.38 -6.71 -18.86
C VAL A 15 -0.53 -6.51 -17.59
N GLU A 16 0.61 -5.81 -17.70
CA GLU A 16 1.49 -5.57 -16.56
C GLU A 16 0.93 -4.52 -15.59
N HIS A 17 0.20 -3.52 -16.11
CA HIS A 17 -0.34 -2.43 -15.29
C HIS A 17 -1.51 -2.86 -14.40
N THR A 18 -2.42 -3.72 -14.88
CA THR A 18 -3.56 -4.19 -14.09
C THR A 18 -3.12 -5.08 -12.92
N THR A 19 -2.16 -5.98 -13.15
CA THR A 19 -1.59 -6.84 -12.10
C THR A 19 -0.85 -6.00 -11.03
N SER A 20 -0.14 -4.96 -11.45
CA SER A 20 0.60 -4.05 -10.55
C SER A 20 -0.34 -3.22 -9.65
N LEU A 21 -1.48 -2.77 -10.19
CA LEU A 21 -2.45 -1.98 -9.42
C LEU A 21 -3.23 -2.82 -8.40
N GLU A 22 -3.68 -4.02 -8.79
CA GLU A 22 -4.31 -4.98 -7.87
C GLU A 22 -3.35 -5.36 -6.73
N GLN A 23 -2.06 -5.52 -7.03
CA GLN A 23 -1.02 -5.76 -6.02
C GLN A 23 -0.82 -4.54 -5.11
N ALA A 24 -0.77 -3.33 -5.67
CA ALA A 24 -0.65 -2.10 -4.89
C ALA A 24 -1.84 -1.92 -3.94
N LEU A 25 -3.06 -2.18 -4.41
CA LEU A 25 -4.27 -2.17 -3.59
C LEU A 25 -4.18 -3.18 -2.43
N ALA A 26 -3.82 -4.42 -2.73
CA ALA A 26 -3.70 -5.46 -1.71
C ALA A 26 -2.63 -5.11 -0.66
N MET A 27 -1.53 -4.48 -1.08
CA MET A 27 -0.47 -4.00 -0.19
C MET A 27 -0.96 -2.83 0.67
N ALA A 28 -1.66 -1.85 0.10
CA ALA A 28 -2.19 -0.71 0.83
C ALA A 28 -3.24 -1.15 1.87
N GLU A 29 -4.13 -2.08 1.52
CA GLU A 29 -5.11 -2.66 2.45
C GLU A 29 -4.40 -3.42 3.60
N ALA A 30 -3.36 -4.19 3.29
CA ALA A 30 -2.58 -4.90 4.30
C ALA A 30 -1.86 -3.92 5.25
N ASN A 31 -1.31 -2.84 4.71
CA ASN A 31 -0.62 -1.80 5.48
C ASN A 31 -1.58 -1.08 6.43
N GLU A 32 -2.76 -0.68 5.96
CA GLU A 32 -3.80 -0.08 6.81
C GLU A 32 -4.17 -1.00 7.97
N LYS A 33 -4.43 -2.28 7.70
CA LYS A 33 -4.79 -3.27 8.72
C LYS A 33 -3.68 -3.46 9.76
N GLN A 34 -2.42 -3.51 9.33
CA GLN A 34 -1.28 -3.64 10.23
C GLN A 34 -1.10 -2.38 11.09
N ALA A 35 -1.15 -1.19 10.49
CA ALA A 35 -1.04 0.07 11.22
C ALA A 35 -2.16 0.23 12.25
N LYS A 36 -3.39 -0.18 11.91
CA LYS A 36 -4.52 -0.20 12.84
C LYS A 36 -4.27 -1.08 14.06
N ARG A 37 -3.77 -2.31 13.84
CA ARG A 37 -3.45 -3.24 14.94
C ARG A 37 -2.39 -2.67 15.87
N LEU A 38 -1.33 -2.08 15.30
CA LEU A 38 -0.27 -1.43 16.07
C LEU A 38 -0.82 -0.27 16.91
N LEU A 39 -1.68 0.56 16.34
CA LEU A 39 -2.32 1.67 17.05
C LEU A 39 -3.25 1.18 18.17
N ASP A 40 -4.06 0.16 17.92
CA ASP A 40 -4.98 -0.39 18.92
C ASP A 40 -4.21 -1.00 20.11
N ASP A 41 -3.08 -1.68 19.85
CA ASP A 41 -2.21 -2.17 20.92
C ASP A 41 -1.45 -1.05 21.63
N ALA A 42 -1.05 0.00 20.91
CA ALA A 42 -0.44 1.17 21.52
C ALA A 42 -1.39 1.91 22.46
N LYS A 43 -2.67 2.01 22.12
CA LYS A 43 -3.69 2.59 23.01
C LYS A 43 -3.79 1.82 24.33
N LYS A 44 -3.74 0.49 24.28
CA LYS A 44 -3.71 -0.36 25.49
C LYS A 44 -2.45 -0.12 26.32
N LYS A 45 -1.28 -0.12 25.68
CA LYS A 45 0.02 0.11 26.34
C LYS A 45 0.12 1.51 26.93
N PHE A 46 -0.41 2.52 26.25
CA PHE A 46 -0.47 3.89 26.76
C PHE A 46 -1.37 3.99 27.99
N ALA A 47 -2.55 3.36 27.95
CA ALA A 47 -3.45 3.31 29.11
C ALA A 47 -2.84 2.57 30.32
N ALA A 48 -1.95 1.61 30.08
CA ALA A 48 -1.17 0.93 31.11
C ALA A 48 0.04 1.76 31.61
N GLY A 49 0.40 2.84 30.93
CA GLY A 49 1.59 3.65 31.23
C GLY A 49 2.92 3.07 30.68
N ASP A 50 2.86 2.03 29.85
CA ASP A 50 4.04 1.32 29.30
C ASP A 50 4.74 2.11 28.20
N ILE A 51 4.04 3.05 27.55
CA ILE A 51 4.60 3.92 26.51
C ILE A 51 4.19 5.37 26.74
N PRO A 52 5.02 6.35 26.33
CA PRO A 52 4.66 7.76 26.39
C PRO A 52 3.65 8.14 25.30
N GLN A 53 2.94 9.27 25.50
CA GLN A 53 2.00 9.84 24.52
C GLN A 53 2.66 10.06 23.15
N SER A 54 3.92 10.49 23.11
CA SER A 54 4.66 10.69 21.85
C SER A 54 4.71 9.43 20.98
N ARG A 55 4.85 8.25 21.60
CA ARG A 55 4.86 6.97 20.88
C ARG A 55 3.47 6.59 20.36
N LEU A 56 2.42 6.92 21.12
CA LEU A 56 1.05 6.77 20.65
C LEU A 56 0.78 7.68 19.45
N ASP A 57 1.24 8.93 19.49
CA ASP A 57 1.07 9.90 18.40
C ASP A 57 1.80 9.48 17.12
N GLU A 58 2.99 8.88 17.24
CA GLU A 58 3.71 8.31 16.08
C GLU A 58 2.91 7.21 15.40
N LEU A 59 2.30 6.32 16.18
CA LEU A 59 1.50 5.21 15.66
C LEU A 59 0.17 5.67 15.10
N GLN A 60 -0.40 6.76 15.64
CA GLN A 60 -1.55 7.41 15.04
C GLN A 60 -1.19 7.99 13.66
N ARG A 61 -0.09 8.74 13.54
CA ARG A 61 0.37 9.26 12.25
C ARG A 61 0.63 8.16 11.23
N LEU A 62 1.22 7.04 11.66
CA LEU A 62 1.45 5.88 10.80
C LEU A 62 0.13 5.33 10.24
N TYR A 63 -0.89 5.19 11.08
CA TYR A 63 -2.21 4.76 10.65
C TYR A 63 -2.85 5.75 9.68
N ASP A 64 -2.78 7.05 9.97
CA ASP A 64 -3.34 8.10 9.11
C ASP A 64 -2.70 8.07 7.72
N THR A 65 -1.36 7.91 7.65
CA THR A 65 -0.64 7.75 6.37
C THR A 65 -1.07 6.50 5.61
N ALA A 66 -1.23 5.36 6.29
CA ALA A 66 -1.65 4.11 5.63
C ALA A 66 -3.09 4.19 5.10
N VAL A 67 -3.99 4.88 5.82
CA VAL A 67 -5.36 5.15 5.36
C VAL A 67 -5.34 6.07 4.13
N GLU A 68 -4.54 7.14 4.16
CA GLU A 68 -4.41 8.04 3.01
C GLU A 68 -3.88 7.31 1.77
N ASP A 69 -2.84 6.48 1.94
CA ASP A 69 -2.26 5.66 0.87
C ASP A 69 -3.31 4.74 0.23
N HIS A 70 -4.04 3.98 1.05
CA HIS A 70 -5.10 3.10 0.56
C HIS A 70 -6.22 3.87 -0.17
N ILE A 71 -6.64 5.03 0.33
CA ILE A 71 -7.63 5.87 -0.35
C ILE A 71 -7.11 6.32 -1.72
N ARG A 72 -5.83 6.69 -1.82
CA ARG A 72 -5.23 7.13 -3.08
C ARG A 72 -5.16 5.98 -4.09
N THR A 73 -4.67 4.80 -3.68
CA THR A 73 -4.60 3.63 -4.56
C THR A 73 -5.98 3.22 -5.06
N ASN A 74 -7.01 3.28 -4.19
CA ASN A 74 -8.39 2.97 -4.57
C ASN A 74 -9.01 4.02 -5.52
N ARG A 75 -8.54 5.26 -5.52
CA ARG A 75 -8.98 6.29 -6.50
C ARG A 75 -8.29 6.15 -7.85
N GLU A 76 -7.14 5.49 -7.91
CA GLU A 76 -6.38 5.22 -9.14
C GLU A 76 -6.80 3.90 -9.83
N SER A 77 -7.67 3.13 -9.18
CA SER A 77 -8.24 1.83 -9.64
C SER A 77 -9.56 2.01 -10.38
#